data_AF-A0A0G4EEE6-F1
#
_entry.id   AF-A0A0G4EEE6-F1
#
_cell.length_a   1.000
_cell.length_b   1.000
_cell.length_c   1.000
_cell.angle_alpha   90.00
_cell.angle_beta   90.00
_cell.angle_gamma   90.00
#
_symmetry.space_group_name_H-M   'P 1'
#
loop_
_entity.id
_entity.type
_entity.pdbx_description
1 polymer ?
#
loop_
_entity_poly.entity_id
_entity_poly.type
_entity_poly.pdbx_seq_one_letter_code
_entity_poly.pdbx_strand_id
1 'polypeptide(L)'
;ASFELSLFYADDFPARPSRFIKTAIQEAAKQARYVTYTISQHDLTHPVDSPSQTAIDIVKSLSFDKAHIVTVKNARGFVPLPGTPSPAPAIIEHLQQFPAAKELQICSGLGGATGRLLAQKMSREVGTVLFDQDESREDRRFILEALGEGREGRTVRVGHWKGIRSVSLTAGPLKVSDELEPLAAAELVRDSLATLLNAGVRGLRRVVVLLPMLHDLDGAIRQLLPDKLKIGDFTIITDPRRTRWTVVEAHRIG
;
A
#
# COMPACT_ATOMS: atom_id res chain seq x y z
N ALA A 1 -9.48 11.64 -12.85
CA ALA A 1 -9.87 12.49 -11.70
C ALA A 1 -9.38 11.85 -10.42
N SER A 2 -8.76 12.64 -9.54
CA SER A 2 -8.29 12.21 -8.22
C SER A 2 -8.97 13.09 -7.16
N PHE A 3 -9.24 12.52 -6.00
CA PHE A 3 -9.79 13.22 -4.85
C PHE A 3 -8.82 13.08 -3.67
N GLU A 4 -8.45 14.20 -3.06
CA GLU A 4 -7.50 14.27 -1.95
C GLU A 4 -8.26 14.32 -0.62
N LEU A 5 -8.01 13.38 0.28
CA LEU A 5 -8.67 13.31 1.58
C LEU A 5 -8.02 14.24 2.61
N SER A 6 -6.73 14.55 2.48
CA SER A 6 -6.06 15.46 3.41
C SER A 6 -6.58 16.90 3.33
N LEU A 7 -7.35 17.24 2.28
CA LEU A 7 -8.00 18.55 2.16
C LEU A 7 -8.91 18.90 3.35
N PHE A 8 -9.44 17.90 4.05
CA PHE A 8 -10.33 18.11 5.20
C PHE A 8 -9.59 18.56 6.48
N TYR A 9 -8.27 18.51 6.46
CA TYR A 9 -7.40 19.02 7.52
C TYR A 9 -6.65 20.29 7.12
N ALA A 10 -6.85 20.79 5.90
CA ALA A 10 -6.18 22.02 5.49
C ALA A 10 -6.63 23.20 6.37
N ASP A 11 -5.68 24.05 6.77
CA ASP A 11 -5.94 25.27 7.55
C ASP A 11 -6.99 26.18 6.89
N ASP A 12 -6.97 26.21 5.55
CA ASP A 12 -7.89 27.01 4.74
C ASP A 12 -9.22 26.29 4.41
N PHE A 13 -9.46 25.10 4.97
CA PHE A 13 -10.74 24.41 4.76
C PHE A 13 -11.88 25.21 5.43
N PRO A 14 -12.89 25.65 4.67
CA PRO A 14 -13.89 26.56 5.21
C PRO A 14 -14.70 25.87 6.32
N ALA A 15 -14.77 26.49 7.50
CA ALA A 15 -15.58 26.00 8.62
C ALA A 15 -17.07 25.88 8.27
N ARG A 16 -17.53 26.63 7.25
CA ARG A 16 -18.90 26.61 6.71
C ARG A 16 -18.87 26.76 5.18
N PRO A 17 -18.58 25.68 4.42
CA PRO A 17 -18.56 25.76 2.97
C PRO A 17 -19.95 26.10 2.45
N SER A 18 -20.01 26.97 1.45
CA SER A 18 -21.25 27.29 0.76
C SER A 18 -21.86 26.03 0.13
N ARG A 19 -23.16 26.06 -0.16
CA ARG A 19 -23.84 24.97 -0.87
C ARG A 19 -23.13 24.60 -2.17
N PHE A 20 -22.66 25.61 -2.91
CA PHE A 20 -21.91 25.42 -4.15
C PHE A 20 -20.61 24.63 -3.91
N ILE A 21 -19.82 25.01 -2.91
CA ILE A 21 -18.56 24.31 -2.58
C ILE A 21 -18.86 22.85 -2.16
N LYS A 22 -19.87 22.63 -1.29
CA LYS A 22 -20.26 21.27 -0.88
C LYS A 22 -20.63 20.40 -2.09
N THR A 23 -21.46 20.92 -3.00
CA THR A 23 -21.85 20.20 -4.23
C THR A 23 -20.64 19.93 -5.14
N ALA A 24 -19.71 20.88 -5.27
CA ALA A 24 -18.50 20.68 -6.06
C ALA A 24 -17.61 19.56 -5.48
N ILE A 25 -17.44 19.51 -4.15
CA ILE A 25 -16.68 18.45 -3.47
C ILE A 25 -17.36 17.09 -3.67
N GLN A 26 -18.68 17.03 -3.50
CA GLN A 26 -19.47 15.79 -3.69
C GLN A 26 -19.35 15.26 -5.13
N GLU A 27 -19.51 16.12 -6.13
CA GLU A 27 -19.35 15.71 -7.54
C GLU A 27 -17.90 15.32 -7.86
N ALA A 28 -16.91 16.02 -7.31
CA ALA A 28 -15.50 15.63 -7.47
C ALA A 28 -15.23 14.22 -6.92
N ALA A 29 -15.76 13.89 -5.73
CA ALA A 29 -15.65 12.56 -5.13
C ALA A 29 -16.34 11.49 -5.98
N LYS A 30 -17.58 11.77 -6.44
CA LYS A 30 -18.38 10.85 -7.28
C LYS A 30 -17.71 10.53 -8.61
N GLN A 31 -16.96 11.48 -9.17
CA GLN A 31 -16.20 11.29 -10.43
C GLN A 31 -14.78 10.75 -10.19
N ALA A 32 -14.31 10.69 -8.94
CA ALA A 32 -12.96 10.30 -8.62
C ALA A 32 -12.69 8.85 -9.01
N ARG A 33 -11.58 8.65 -9.71
CA ARG A 33 -11.02 7.35 -10.06
C ARG A 33 -9.94 6.90 -9.07
N TYR A 34 -9.29 7.89 -8.46
CA TYR A 34 -8.24 7.73 -7.48
C TYR A 34 -8.66 8.48 -6.22
N VAL A 35 -8.60 7.83 -5.07
CA VAL A 35 -8.70 8.48 -3.77
C VAL A 35 -7.31 8.50 -3.17
N THR A 36 -6.85 9.65 -2.71
CA THR A 36 -5.51 9.81 -2.17
C THR A 36 -5.59 10.40 -0.77
N TYR A 37 -4.77 9.89 0.14
CA TYR A 37 -4.40 10.59 1.36
C TYR A 37 -2.91 10.95 1.29
N THR A 38 -2.61 12.23 1.19
CA THR A 38 -1.24 12.73 1.15
C THR A 38 -0.79 13.16 2.55
N ILE A 39 0.13 12.40 3.14
CA ILE A 39 0.78 12.67 4.43
C ILE A 39 1.83 13.77 4.26
N SER A 40 1.74 14.80 5.08
CA SER A 40 2.62 15.97 5.06
C SER A 40 3.14 16.29 6.47
N GLN A 41 4.02 17.29 6.57
CA GLN A 41 4.43 17.82 7.87
C GLN A 41 3.22 18.32 8.68
N HIS A 42 2.18 18.85 8.00
CA HIS A 42 0.99 19.36 8.65
C HIS A 42 0.27 18.25 9.45
N ASP A 43 0.15 17.05 8.90
CA ASP A 43 -0.49 15.89 9.55
C ASP A 43 0.24 15.41 10.81
N LEU A 44 1.52 15.78 10.97
CA LEU A 44 2.32 15.44 12.15
C LEU A 44 2.29 16.52 13.23
N THR A 45 2.01 17.75 12.86
CA THR A 45 2.00 18.89 13.79
C THR A 45 0.59 19.35 14.16
N HIS A 46 -0.44 18.84 13.48
CA HIS A 46 -1.84 19.18 13.71
C HIS A 46 -2.65 17.93 14.06
N PRO A 47 -3.71 18.06 14.88
CA PRO A 47 -4.53 16.93 15.28
C PRO A 47 -5.34 16.38 14.09
N VAL A 48 -4.93 15.23 13.57
CA VAL A 48 -5.69 14.49 12.56
C VAL A 48 -6.75 13.56 13.15
N ASP A 49 -6.75 13.40 14.48
CA ASP A 49 -7.69 12.57 15.24
C ASP A 49 -9.02 13.30 15.57
N SER A 50 -9.07 14.62 15.38
CA SER A 50 -10.18 15.48 15.81
C SER A 50 -10.72 16.36 14.67
N PRO A 51 -11.26 15.77 13.58
CA PRO A 51 -11.80 16.54 12.46
C PRO A 51 -13.00 17.39 12.88
N SER A 52 -13.19 18.54 12.22
CA SER A 52 -14.36 19.40 12.48
C SER A 52 -15.67 18.71 12.10
N GLN A 53 -16.76 19.03 12.81
CA GLN A 53 -18.09 18.48 12.50
C GLN A 53 -18.51 18.74 11.05
N THR A 54 -18.17 19.92 10.52
CA THR A 54 -18.43 20.28 9.13
C THR A 54 -17.69 19.35 8.15
N ALA A 55 -16.43 19.00 8.43
CA ALA A 55 -15.68 18.04 7.62
C ALA A 55 -16.32 16.65 7.69
N ILE A 56 -16.70 16.19 8.88
CA ILE A 56 -17.39 14.90 9.10
C ILE A 56 -18.69 14.84 8.29
N ASP A 57 -19.53 15.88 8.35
CA ASP A 57 -20.82 15.92 7.64
C ASP A 57 -20.64 15.85 6.12
N ILE A 58 -19.64 16.55 5.59
CA ILE A 58 -19.32 16.51 4.15
C ILE A 58 -18.83 15.12 3.78
N VAL A 59 -17.88 14.57 4.52
CA VAL A 59 -17.27 13.26 4.24
C VAL A 59 -18.29 12.13 4.26
N LYS A 60 -19.23 12.13 5.20
CA LYS A 60 -20.34 11.16 5.25
C LYS A 60 -21.23 11.18 4.01
N SER A 61 -21.30 12.33 3.33
CA SER A 61 -22.12 12.55 2.13
C SER A 61 -21.40 12.20 0.81
N LEU A 62 -20.09 11.92 0.85
CA LEU A 62 -19.32 11.59 -0.35
C LEU A 62 -19.61 10.15 -0.81
N SER A 63 -19.69 9.96 -2.12
CA SER A 63 -19.66 8.64 -2.75
C SER A 63 -18.43 8.51 -3.64
N PHE A 64 -17.91 7.29 -3.73
CA PHE A 64 -16.69 6.96 -4.48
C PHE A 64 -16.92 5.78 -5.42
N ASP A 65 -18.07 5.79 -6.09
CA ASP A 65 -18.57 4.66 -6.90
C ASP A 65 -17.64 4.30 -8.07
N LYS A 66 -16.79 5.24 -8.49
CA LYS A 66 -15.82 5.08 -9.59
C LYS A 66 -14.37 4.91 -9.12
N ALA A 67 -14.12 5.00 -7.81
CA ALA A 67 -12.78 4.91 -7.26
C ALA A 67 -12.31 3.46 -7.34
N HIS A 68 -11.27 3.20 -8.14
CA HIS A 68 -10.68 1.86 -8.30
C HIS A 68 -9.34 1.73 -7.59
N ILE A 69 -8.65 2.85 -7.37
CA ILE A 69 -7.35 2.91 -6.69
C ILE A 69 -7.46 3.85 -5.48
N VAL A 70 -7.00 3.37 -4.33
CA VAL A 70 -6.85 4.14 -3.10
C VAL A 70 -5.36 4.21 -2.78
N THR A 71 -4.84 5.41 -2.54
CA THR A 71 -3.40 5.64 -2.36
C THR A 71 -3.13 6.41 -1.06
N VAL A 72 -2.15 5.96 -0.29
CA VAL A 72 -1.52 6.73 0.79
C VAL A 72 -0.10 7.07 0.35
N LYS A 73 0.33 8.32 0.45
CA LYS A 73 1.69 8.72 0.03
C LYS A 73 2.18 9.94 0.81
N ASN A 74 3.49 10.18 0.78
CA ASN A 74 4.04 11.43 1.29
C ASN A 74 3.83 12.59 0.30
N ALA A 75 3.68 13.80 0.85
CA ALA A 75 3.75 15.04 0.11
C ALA A 75 5.11 15.17 -0.60
N ARG A 76 5.15 15.89 -1.71
CA ARG A 76 6.38 16.03 -2.49
C ARG A 76 7.44 16.76 -1.67
N GLY A 77 8.63 16.17 -1.56
CA GLY A 77 9.75 16.73 -0.80
C GLY A 77 9.63 16.52 0.72
N PHE A 78 8.55 15.90 1.20
CA PHE A 78 8.40 15.55 2.60
C PHE A 78 9.15 14.25 2.91
N VAL A 79 10.14 14.33 3.80
CA VAL A 79 10.92 13.21 4.29
C VAL A 79 10.74 13.14 5.81
N PRO A 80 9.95 12.19 6.33
CA PRO A 80 9.73 12.09 7.76
C PRO A 80 10.99 11.63 8.49
N LEU A 81 11.14 12.06 9.75
CA LEU A 81 12.25 11.59 10.59
C LEU A 81 12.09 10.10 10.92
N PRO A 82 13.18 9.34 11.09
CA PRO A 82 13.11 7.96 11.57
C PRO A 82 12.32 7.85 12.88
N GLY A 83 11.45 6.84 13.00
CA GLY A 83 10.63 6.63 14.20
C GLY A 83 9.45 7.59 14.36
N THR A 84 9.19 8.45 13.37
CA THR A 84 7.96 9.26 13.35
C THR A 84 6.73 8.36 13.39
N PRO A 85 5.75 8.62 14.27
CA PRO A 85 4.53 7.80 14.32
C PRO A 85 3.68 8.01 13.07
N SER A 86 3.07 6.92 12.60
CA SER A 86 2.13 6.94 11.47
C SER A 86 0.84 7.67 11.86
N PRO A 87 0.38 8.69 11.11
CA PRO A 87 -0.87 9.37 11.38
C PRO A 87 -2.06 8.42 11.16
N ALA A 88 -3.11 8.60 11.98
CA ALA A 88 -4.37 7.87 11.92
C ALA A 88 -5.53 8.87 11.76
N PRO A 89 -5.83 9.34 10.54
CA PRO A 89 -6.81 10.39 10.31
C PRO A 89 -8.23 9.90 10.60
N ALA A 90 -8.85 10.42 11.66
CA ALA A 90 -10.19 10.00 12.09
C ALA A 90 -11.28 10.27 11.04
N ILE A 91 -11.05 11.21 10.11
CA ILE A 91 -11.98 11.48 9.02
C ILE A 91 -12.26 10.24 8.15
N ILE A 92 -11.28 9.32 8.06
CA ILE A 92 -11.40 8.10 7.26
C ILE A 92 -12.49 7.20 7.84
N GLU A 93 -12.67 7.16 9.16
CA GLU A 93 -13.71 6.36 9.81
C GLU A 93 -15.12 6.77 9.38
N HIS A 94 -15.30 8.01 8.96
CA HIS A 94 -16.59 8.56 8.51
C HIS A 94 -16.85 8.40 7.01
N LEU A 95 -15.87 7.91 6.24
CA LEU A 95 -16.05 7.64 4.81
C LEU A 95 -17.04 6.49 4.59
N GLN A 96 -17.80 6.60 3.50
CA GLN A 96 -18.52 5.48 2.91
C GLN A 96 -17.53 4.44 2.36
N GLN A 97 -18.02 3.23 2.09
CA GLN A 97 -17.23 2.18 1.46
C GLN A 97 -16.82 2.57 0.02
N PHE A 98 -15.74 1.96 -0.47
CA PHE A 98 -15.24 2.07 -1.83
C PHE A 98 -15.64 0.81 -2.63
N PRO A 99 -16.86 0.76 -3.20
CA PRO A 99 -17.40 -0.46 -3.79
C PRO A 99 -16.58 -0.96 -4.99
N ALA A 100 -16.05 -0.04 -5.79
CA ALA A 100 -15.27 -0.35 -6.99
C ALA A 100 -13.75 -0.43 -6.77
N ALA A 101 -13.28 -0.20 -5.54
CA ALA A 101 -11.85 -0.16 -5.26
C ALA A 101 -11.24 -1.56 -5.29
N LYS A 102 -10.30 -1.76 -6.22
CA LYS A 102 -9.61 -3.03 -6.43
C LYS A 102 -8.14 -2.97 -6.03
N GLU A 103 -7.62 -1.77 -5.76
CA GLU A 103 -6.21 -1.55 -5.52
C GLU A 103 -5.98 -0.58 -4.36
N LEU A 104 -5.15 -1.01 -3.40
CA LEU A 104 -4.62 -0.18 -2.32
C LEU A 104 -3.12 0.02 -2.51
N GLN A 105 -2.68 1.26 -2.57
CA GLN A 105 -1.28 1.63 -2.71
C GLN A 105 -0.80 2.38 -1.47
N ILE A 106 0.25 1.88 -0.84
CA ILE A 106 0.86 2.49 0.33
C ILE A 106 2.28 2.90 -0.02
N CYS A 107 2.47 4.19 -0.29
CA CYS A 107 3.67 4.81 -0.83
C CYS A 107 4.31 5.80 0.16
N SER A 108 4.34 5.44 1.43
CA SER A 108 4.98 6.17 2.53
C SER A 108 5.52 5.14 3.52
N GLY A 109 6.46 5.45 4.40
CA GLY A 109 6.75 4.62 5.59
C GLY A 109 5.84 4.94 6.78
N LEU A 110 5.05 6.01 6.67
CA LEU A 110 4.06 6.43 7.67
C LEU A 110 2.63 6.04 7.27
N GLY A 111 2.48 5.31 6.16
CA GLY A 111 1.18 4.98 5.60
C GLY A 111 0.47 3.85 6.32
N GLY A 112 1.14 3.13 7.22
CA GLY A 112 0.60 1.98 7.97
C GLY A 112 -0.79 2.19 8.57
N ALA A 113 -0.91 3.12 9.52
CA ALA A 113 -2.17 3.37 10.24
C ALA A 113 -3.28 3.89 9.30
N THR A 114 -2.95 4.87 8.45
CA THR A 114 -3.88 5.43 7.45
C THR A 114 -4.35 4.36 6.44
N GLY A 115 -3.42 3.57 5.94
CA GLY A 115 -3.65 2.48 4.99
C GLY A 115 -4.54 1.39 5.59
N ARG A 116 -4.38 1.10 6.88
CA ARG A 116 -5.23 0.16 7.61
C ARG A 116 -6.67 0.64 7.67
N LEU A 117 -6.89 1.91 7.97
CA LEU A 117 -8.23 2.52 7.99
C LEU A 117 -8.88 2.48 6.59
N LEU A 118 -8.12 2.80 5.54
CA LEU A 118 -8.62 2.77 4.16
C LEU A 118 -8.93 1.34 3.69
N ALA A 119 -8.12 0.36 4.07
CA ALA A 119 -8.37 -1.06 3.84
C ALA A 119 -9.75 -1.51 4.38
N GLN A 120 -10.16 -1.02 5.54
CA GLN A 120 -11.48 -1.32 6.12
C GLN A 120 -12.65 -0.71 5.32
N LYS A 121 -12.37 0.32 4.51
CA LYS A 121 -13.34 0.97 3.64
C LYS A 121 -13.39 0.36 2.24
N MET A 122 -12.48 -0.53 1.88
CA MET A 122 -12.52 -1.19 0.58
C MET A 122 -13.49 -2.38 0.59
N SER A 123 -14.11 -2.63 -0.57
CA SER A 123 -14.99 -3.77 -0.76
C SER A 123 -14.28 -5.12 -0.58
N ARG A 124 -15.05 -6.21 -0.58
CA ARG A 124 -14.52 -7.57 -0.38
C ARG A 124 -13.62 -8.06 -1.52
N GLU A 125 -13.61 -7.39 -2.67
CA GLU A 125 -12.87 -7.82 -3.87
C GLU A 125 -11.63 -6.95 -4.11
N VAL A 126 -10.73 -6.88 -3.11
CA VAL A 126 -9.44 -6.19 -3.31
C VAL A 126 -8.48 -7.10 -4.07
N GLY A 127 -8.29 -6.77 -5.34
CA GLY A 127 -7.43 -7.52 -6.25
C GLY A 127 -5.93 -7.31 -5.99
N THR A 128 -5.52 -6.09 -5.64
CA THR A 128 -4.10 -5.74 -5.50
C THR A 128 -3.83 -4.88 -4.26
N VAL A 129 -2.80 -5.23 -3.50
CA VAL A 129 -2.22 -4.36 -2.47
C VAL A 129 -0.76 -4.13 -2.82
N LEU A 130 -0.37 -2.86 -2.88
CA LEU A 130 0.96 -2.39 -3.20
C LEU A 130 1.56 -1.70 -1.98
N PHE A 131 2.73 -2.16 -1.57
CA PHE A 131 3.53 -1.52 -0.53
C PHE A 131 4.83 -1.01 -1.11
N ASP A 132 5.20 0.20 -0.70
CA ASP A 132 6.52 0.76 -0.91
C ASP A 132 7.52 0.21 0.12
N GLN A 133 8.81 0.46 -0.13
CA GLN A 133 9.93 -0.11 0.61
C GLN A 133 9.95 0.29 2.09
N ASP A 134 9.48 1.50 2.40
CA ASP A 134 9.63 2.11 3.72
C ASP A 134 8.59 1.64 4.74
N GLU A 135 7.56 0.89 4.29
CA GLU A 135 6.53 0.36 5.18
C GLU A 135 7.05 -0.74 6.10
N SER A 136 6.67 -0.67 7.38
CA SER A 136 7.07 -1.67 8.38
C SER A 136 6.38 -3.01 8.11
N ARG A 137 6.98 -4.10 8.60
CA ARG A 137 6.40 -5.43 8.49
C ARG A 137 5.05 -5.50 9.19
N GLU A 138 5.00 -4.93 10.39
CA GLU A 138 3.83 -4.91 11.26
C GLU A 138 2.68 -4.17 10.58
N ASP A 139 2.96 -3.02 9.98
CA ASP A 139 1.96 -2.22 9.25
C ASP A 139 1.43 -2.97 8.02
N ARG A 140 2.30 -3.58 7.22
CA ARG A 140 1.89 -4.42 6.08
C ARG A 140 0.96 -5.52 6.53
N ARG A 141 1.30 -6.22 7.61
CA ARG A 141 0.46 -7.27 8.19
C ARG A 141 -0.90 -6.71 8.62
N PHE A 142 -0.92 -5.61 9.39
CA PHE A 142 -2.16 -5.02 9.88
C PHE A 142 -3.07 -4.50 8.76
N ILE A 143 -2.50 -3.98 7.67
CA ILE A 143 -3.24 -3.57 6.47
C ILE A 143 -3.86 -4.80 5.79
N LEU A 144 -3.08 -5.87 5.64
CA LEU A 144 -3.57 -7.11 5.05
C LEU A 144 -4.66 -7.78 5.90
N GLU A 145 -4.55 -7.70 7.23
CA GLU A 145 -5.58 -8.17 8.17
C GLU A 145 -6.84 -7.30 8.14
N ALA A 146 -6.70 -5.97 8.03
CA ALA A 146 -7.83 -5.03 8.00
C ALA A 146 -8.70 -5.14 6.74
N LEU A 147 -8.08 -5.60 5.66
CA LEU A 147 -8.78 -6.08 4.48
C LEU A 147 -9.48 -7.44 4.73
N GLY A 148 -9.61 -7.97 5.96
CA GLY A 148 -10.56 -9.01 6.35
C GLY A 148 -10.42 -10.42 5.74
N GLU A 149 -11.15 -11.36 6.33
CA GLU A 149 -11.22 -12.77 5.91
C GLU A 149 -12.27 -12.98 4.81
N GLY A 150 -12.02 -13.92 3.89
CA GLY A 150 -12.97 -14.29 2.83
C GLY A 150 -12.95 -13.41 1.57
N ARG A 151 -11.92 -12.56 1.40
CA ARG A 151 -11.76 -11.73 0.19
C ARG A 151 -11.13 -12.54 -0.94
N GLU A 152 -11.87 -12.74 -2.03
CA GLU A 152 -11.38 -13.43 -3.21
C GLU A 152 -10.43 -12.54 -4.02
N GLY A 153 -9.32 -13.12 -4.49
CA GLY A 153 -8.47 -12.47 -5.50
C GLY A 153 -7.29 -11.64 -4.99
N ARG A 154 -6.74 -11.91 -3.80
CA ARG A 154 -5.64 -11.10 -3.28
C ARG A 154 -4.30 -11.41 -3.96
N THR A 155 -3.86 -10.48 -4.81
CA THR A 155 -2.47 -10.34 -5.23
C THR A 155 -1.80 -9.30 -4.34
N VAL A 156 -0.75 -9.68 -3.61
CA VAL A 156 0.11 -8.71 -2.92
C VAL A 156 1.32 -8.46 -3.80
N ARG A 157 1.52 -7.21 -4.16
CA ARG A 157 2.69 -6.76 -4.90
C ARG A 157 3.56 -5.97 -3.95
N VAL A 158 4.82 -6.34 -3.84
CA VAL A 158 5.76 -5.57 -3.05
C VAL A 158 6.98 -5.22 -3.88
N GLY A 159 7.35 -3.95 -3.84
CA GLY A 159 8.42 -3.40 -4.64
C GLY A 159 8.14 -1.96 -5.06
N HIS A 160 9.20 -1.27 -5.46
CA HIS A 160 9.16 0.14 -5.77
C HIS A 160 8.63 0.41 -7.20
N TRP A 161 7.61 1.27 -7.32
CA TRP A 161 6.95 1.58 -8.60
C TRP A 161 7.59 2.76 -9.37
N LYS A 162 8.42 3.59 -8.71
CA LYS A 162 8.98 4.83 -9.30
C LYS A 162 10.43 4.71 -9.83
N GLY A 163 10.82 3.55 -10.35
CA GLY A 163 12.05 3.43 -11.15
C GLY A 163 13.39 3.47 -10.39
N ILE A 164 13.38 3.32 -9.06
CA ILE A 164 14.56 3.09 -8.22
C ILE A 164 14.45 1.72 -7.54
N ARG A 165 15.61 1.13 -7.22
CA ARG A 165 15.89 -0.28 -6.92
C ARG A 165 15.59 -0.63 -5.44
N SER A 166 14.66 -1.56 -5.17
CA SER A 166 14.60 -2.41 -3.94
C SER A 166 13.26 -3.17 -3.81
N VAL A 167 13.27 -4.30 -3.08
CA VAL A 167 12.06 -5.01 -2.61
C VAL A 167 12.26 -5.49 -1.18
N SER A 168 11.24 -5.32 -0.33
CA SER A 168 11.18 -5.89 1.03
C SER A 168 9.89 -6.64 1.21
N LEU A 169 9.88 -7.84 1.80
CA LEU A 169 8.64 -8.55 2.10
C LEU A 169 8.35 -8.65 3.60
N THR A 170 9.33 -8.79 4.50
CA THR A 170 9.00 -9.03 5.94
C THR A 170 10.05 -8.72 7.01
N ALA A 171 11.19 -8.08 6.75
CA ALA A 171 12.20 -7.83 7.78
C ALA A 171 12.68 -6.38 7.75
N GLY A 172 11.84 -5.44 8.19
CA GLY A 172 12.11 -4.01 8.08
C GLY A 172 12.25 -3.54 6.62
N PRO A 173 12.66 -2.28 6.38
CA PRO A 173 13.02 -1.86 5.04
C PRO A 173 14.24 -2.67 4.60
N LEU A 174 14.04 -3.73 3.79
CA LEU A 174 15.14 -4.30 3.01
C LEU A 174 15.54 -3.24 1.99
N LYS A 175 16.38 -2.30 2.41
CA LYS A 175 17.31 -1.71 1.47
C LYS A 175 18.31 -2.81 1.16
N VAL A 176 18.09 -3.49 0.04
CA VAL A 176 19.21 -4.17 -0.62
C VAL A 176 20.14 -3.02 -1.02
N SER A 177 21.13 -2.74 -0.16
CA SER A 177 22.19 -1.79 -0.49
C SER A 177 22.85 -2.27 -1.78
N ASP A 178 23.22 -1.36 -2.67
CA ASP A 178 24.06 -1.70 -3.82
C ASP A 178 25.43 -2.27 -3.35
N GLU A 179 25.75 -2.14 -2.07
CA GLU A 179 26.95 -2.69 -1.41
C GLU A 179 26.78 -4.14 -0.93
N LEU A 180 25.55 -4.69 -0.92
CA LEU A 180 25.36 -6.09 -0.54
C LEU A 180 25.76 -7.00 -1.68
N GLU A 181 26.56 -8.01 -1.34
CA GLU A 181 26.85 -9.12 -2.25
C GLU A 181 25.54 -9.73 -2.79
N PRO A 182 25.44 -10.01 -4.10
CA PRO A 182 24.21 -10.47 -4.74
C PRO A 182 23.57 -11.69 -4.07
N LEU A 183 24.38 -12.61 -3.55
CA LEU A 183 23.89 -13.78 -2.83
C LEU A 183 23.23 -13.42 -1.50
N ALA A 184 23.85 -12.53 -0.71
CA ALA A 184 23.27 -12.07 0.55
C ALA A 184 21.95 -11.30 0.32
N ALA A 185 21.90 -10.49 -0.73
CA ALA A 185 20.67 -9.82 -1.15
C ALA A 185 19.57 -10.84 -1.54
N ALA A 186 19.94 -11.90 -2.27
CA ALA A 186 19.01 -12.94 -2.65
C ALA A 186 18.51 -13.79 -1.47
N GLU A 187 19.37 -14.08 -0.48
CA GLU A 187 19.00 -14.74 0.78
C GLU A 187 17.98 -13.91 1.54
N LEU A 188 18.24 -12.60 1.67
CA LEU A 188 17.35 -11.66 2.34
C LEU A 188 15.95 -11.62 1.68
N VAL A 189 15.89 -11.65 0.35
CA VAL A 189 14.62 -11.74 -0.41
C VAL A 189 13.93 -13.07 -0.16
N ARG A 190 14.65 -14.20 -0.23
CA ARG A 190 14.11 -15.54 0.01
C ARG A 190 13.53 -15.66 1.42
N ASP A 191 14.27 -15.26 2.43
CA ASP A 191 13.85 -15.34 3.84
C ASP A 191 12.66 -14.43 4.09
N SER A 192 12.64 -13.26 3.45
CA SER A 192 11.52 -12.36 3.56
C SER A 192 10.25 -12.93 2.91
N LEU A 193 10.39 -13.46 1.70
CA LEU A 193 9.28 -14.12 1.01
C LEU A 193 8.79 -15.33 1.83
N ALA A 194 9.69 -16.17 2.34
CA ALA A 194 9.31 -17.32 3.14
C ALA A 194 8.57 -16.94 4.41
N THR A 195 9.03 -15.89 5.09
CA THR A 195 8.35 -15.36 6.26
C THR A 195 6.94 -14.86 5.91
N LEU A 196 6.73 -14.20 4.75
CA LEU A 196 5.42 -13.70 4.35
C LEU A 196 4.45 -14.86 4.08
N LEU A 197 4.93 -15.85 3.34
CA LEU A 197 4.14 -17.01 2.92
C LEU A 197 3.80 -17.90 4.14
N ASN A 198 4.73 -18.04 5.09
CA ASN A 198 4.54 -18.82 6.31
C ASN A 198 3.79 -18.07 7.42
N ALA A 199 3.66 -16.73 7.35
CA ALA A 199 2.88 -15.95 8.31
C ALA A 199 1.38 -16.28 8.27
N GLY A 200 0.93 -17.09 7.31
CA GLY A 200 -0.46 -17.53 7.24
C GLY A 200 -1.43 -16.40 6.90
N VAL A 201 -1.01 -15.43 6.08
CA VAL A 201 -1.88 -14.33 5.64
C VAL A 201 -3.10 -14.92 4.94
N ARG A 202 -4.25 -14.88 5.63
CA ARG A 202 -5.49 -15.50 5.16
C ARG A 202 -5.93 -14.87 3.83
N GLY A 203 -6.37 -15.73 2.90
CA GLY A 203 -6.84 -15.32 1.57
C GLY A 203 -5.74 -14.92 0.58
N LEU A 204 -4.46 -14.92 0.97
CA LEU A 204 -3.36 -14.64 0.06
C LEU A 204 -3.26 -15.74 -1.00
N ARG A 205 -3.47 -15.38 -2.28
CA ARG A 205 -3.39 -16.33 -3.40
C ARG A 205 -2.12 -16.16 -4.23
N ARG A 206 -1.66 -14.92 -4.35
CA ARG A 206 -0.48 -14.58 -5.14
C ARG A 206 0.37 -13.50 -4.47
N VAL A 207 1.67 -13.71 -4.43
CA VAL A 207 2.66 -12.67 -4.12
C VAL A 207 3.49 -12.42 -5.36
N VAL A 208 3.73 -11.15 -5.70
CA VAL A 208 4.65 -10.77 -6.77
C VAL A 208 5.69 -9.82 -6.19
N VAL A 209 6.94 -10.18 -6.42
CA VAL A 209 8.15 -9.48 -5.97
C VAL A 209 8.82 -8.94 -7.23
N LEU A 210 8.98 -7.63 -7.31
CA LEU A 210 9.55 -6.97 -8.49
C LEU A 210 10.95 -6.44 -8.20
N LEU A 211 11.98 -7.22 -8.48
CA LEU A 211 13.36 -6.88 -8.19
C LEU A 211 14.01 -6.15 -9.37
N PRO A 212 14.81 -5.11 -9.14
CA PRO A 212 15.57 -4.45 -10.20
C PRO A 212 16.56 -5.43 -10.85
N MET A 213 16.72 -5.37 -12.17
CA MET A 213 17.78 -6.12 -12.85
C MET A 213 19.16 -5.59 -12.44
N LEU A 214 19.80 -6.29 -11.52
CA LEU A 214 21.24 -6.30 -11.32
C LEU A 214 21.71 -7.68 -11.81
N HIS A 215 22.61 -7.72 -12.80
CA HIS A 215 22.94 -8.96 -13.53
C HIS A 215 23.30 -10.12 -12.61
N ASP A 216 24.04 -9.85 -11.53
CA ASP A 216 24.47 -10.88 -10.59
C ASP A 216 23.36 -11.26 -9.58
N LEU A 217 22.45 -10.34 -9.28
CA LEU A 217 21.31 -10.59 -8.38
C LEU A 217 20.30 -11.54 -9.03
N ASP A 218 20.06 -11.43 -10.34
CA ASP A 218 19.14 -12.34 -11.05
C ASP A 218 19.63 -13.79 -10.96
N GLY A 219 20.93 -14.01 -11.15
CA GLY A 219 21.56 -15.32 -10.99
C GLY A 219 21.42 -15.86 -9.57
N ALA A 220 21.75 -15.03 -8.57
CA ALA A 220 21.64 -15.40 -7.16
C ALA A 220 20.19 -15.71 -6.72
N ILE A 221 19.22 -14.90 -7.16
CA ILE A 221 17.80 -15.14 -6.90
C ILE A 221 17.35 -16.46 -7.51
N ARG A 222 17.74 -16.78 -8.74
CA ARG A 222 17.38 -18.06 -9.37
C ARG A 222 18.05 -19.26 -8.71
N GLN A 223 19.26 -19.07 -8.19
CA GLN A 223 19.96 -20.10 -7.43
C GLN A 223 19.22 -20.43 -6.13
N LEU A 224 18.70 -19.42 -5.41
CA LEU A 224 18.03 -19.60 -4.12
C LEU A 224 16.53 -19.83 -4.21
N LEU A 225 15.89 -19.33 -5.26
CA LEU A 225 14.46 -19.44 -5.55
C LEU A 225 14.28 -20.05 -6.96
N PRO A 226 14.71 -21.31 -7.17
CA PRO A 226 14.54 -21.97 -8.45
C PRO A 226 13.06 -22.08 -8.83
N ASP A 227 12.78 -22.14 -10.13
CA ASP A 227 11.42 -22.32 -10.64
C ASP A 227 10.78 -23.57 -10.02
N LYS A 228 9.53 -23.41 -9.57
CA LYS A 228 8.72 -24.41 -8.86
C LYS A 228 9.21 -24.78 -7.46
N LEU A 229 10.11 -24.01 -6.84
CA LEU A 229 10.43 -24.15 -5.42
C LEU A 229 9.13 -24.06 -4.59
N LYS A 230 8.96 -24.96 -3.62
CA LYS A 230 7.83 -24.89 -2.68
C LYS A 230 8.24 -24.17 -1.40
N ILE A 231 7.41 -23.23 -0.96
CA ILE A 231 7.55 -22.54 0.32
C ILE A 231 6.19 -22.55 1.01
N GLY A 232 6.04 -23.38 2.04
CA GLY A 232 4.73 -23.65 2.65
C GLY A 232 3.73 -24.15 1.60
N ASP A 233 2.53 -23.56 1.57
CA ASP A 233 1.47 -23.86 0.60
C ASP A 233 1.69 -23.18 -0.77
N PHE A 234 2.85 -22.61 -1.05
CA PHE A 234 3.06 -21.81 -2.27
C PHE A 234 4.11 -22.45 -3.19
N THR A 235 3.89 -22.31 -4.48
CA THR A 235 4.86 -22.60 -5.54
C THR A 235 5.46 -21.29 -6.04
N ILE A 236 6.78 -21.21 -6.02
CA ILE A 236 7.54 -20.09 -6.56
C ILE A 236 7.70 -20.28 -8.08
N ILE A 237 7.47 -19.22 -8.83
CA ILE A 237 7.69 -19.14 -10.27
C ILE A 237 8.65 -17.98 -10.49
N THR A 238 9.77 -18.26 -11.14
CA THR A 238 10.75 -17.26 -11.57
C THR A 238 10.72 -17.17 -13.08
N ASP A 239 10.17 -16.07 -13.63
CA ASP A 239 10.04 -15.90 -15.08
C ASP A 239 11.31 -15.26 -15.66
N PRO A 240 12.09 -15.96 -16.52
CA PRO A 240 13.28 -15.39 -17.15
C PRO A 240 12.99 -14.33 -18.20
N ARG A 241 11.76 -14.29 -18.73
CA ARG A 241 11.48 -13.80 -20.09
C ARG A 241 10.87 -12.41 -20.13
N ARG A 242 10.83 -11.68 -19.02
CA ARG A 242 10.08 -10.43 -18.95
C ARG A 242 10.84 -9.31 -18.26
N THR A 243 11.21 -8.30 -19.07
CA THR A 243 11.40 -6.89 -18.68
C THR A 243 12.66 -6.53 -17.89
N ARG A 244 12.80 -5.23 -17.54
CA ARG A 244 13.89 -4.63 -16.76
C ARG A 244 13.94 -5.08 -15.28
N TRP A 245 13.22 -6.14 -14.93
CA TRP A 245 12.95 -6.56 -13.55
C TRP A 245 12.98 -8.08 -13.45
N THR A 246 13.58 -8.62 -12.39
CA THR A 246 13.42 -10.02 -12.01
C THR A 246 12.10 -10.15 -11.26
N VAL A 247 11.19 -10.95 -11.79
CA VAL A 247 9.87 -11.18 -11.20
C VAL A 247 9.88 -12.53 -10.49
N VAL A 248 9.71 -12.51 -9.17
CA VAL A 248 9.46 -13.71 -8.38
C VAL A 248 7.98 -13.73 -8.01
N GLU A 249 7.27 -14.76 -8.43
CA GLU A 249 5.87 -14.95 -8.09
C GLU A 249 5.72 -16.14 -7.16
N ALA A 250 4.90 -16.01 -6.11
CA ALA A 250 4.48 -17.14 -5.30
C ALA A 250 2.98 -17.34 -5.53
N HIS A 251 2.58 -18.54 -5.94
CA HIS A 251 1.18 -18.92 -6.15
C HIS A 251 0.77 -19.97 -5.15
N ARG A 252 -0.34 -19.75 -4.45
CA ARG A 252 -0.85 -20.73 -3.50
C ARG A 252 -1.30 -21.99 -4.25
N ILE A 253 -0.84 -23.15 -3.77
CA ILE A 253 -1.28 -24.46 -4.20
C ILE A 253 -2.68 -24.66 -3.59
N GLY A 254 -3.67 -24.80 -4.47
CA GLY A 254 -5.06 -25.04 -4.09
C GLY A 254 -5.29 -26.45 -3.55
#